data_AF-V5HLR3-F1
#
_entry.id   AF-V5HLR3-F1
#
_cell.length_a   1.000
_cell.length_b   1.000
_cell.length_c   1.000
_cell.angle_alpha   90.00
_cell.angle_beta   90.00
_cell.angle_gamma   90.00
#
_symmetry.space_group_name_H-M   'P 1'
#
loop_
_entity.id
_entity.type
_entity.pdbx_description
1 polymer ?
#
loop_
_entity_poly.entity_id
_entity_poly.type
_entity_poly.pdbx_seq_one_letter_code
_entity_poly.pdbx_strand_id
1 'polypeptide(L)'
;LQNRVTLEDIDTSTTKITKFVVLMQYHYGEAQMTSNVHTLLHLPKSVLLHGPLWSLSCFEFENNMGHLLKLVSSSNGIPFQILSRILLR
;
A
#
# COMPACT_ATOMS: atom_id res chain seq x y z
N LEU A 1 -2.00 -13.46 2.96
CA LEU A 1 -0.77 -12.73 2.58
C LEU A 1 0.42 -13.36 3.32
N GLN A 2 1.66 -13.17 2.84
CA GLN A 2 2.83 -13.77 3.48
C GLN A 2 3.15 -13.04 4.80
N ASN A 3 3.13 -13.78 5.91
CA ASN A 3 3.28 -13.21 7.26
C ASN A 3 4.71 -13.20 7.77
N ARG A 4 5.61 -13.98 7.15
CA ARG A 4 7.00 -14.11 7.55
C ARG A 4 7.90 -13.73 6.38
N VAL A 5 8.76 -12.75 6.62
CA VAL A 5 9.82 -12.32 5.71
C VAL A 5 11.15 -12.57 6.40
N THR A 6 12.05 -13.27 5.72
CA THR A 6 13.41 -13.53 6.21
C THR A 6 14.38 -12.45 5.74
N LEU A 7 15.56 -12.38 6.34
CA LEU A 7 16.62 -11.48 5.87
C LEU A 7 17.09 -11.83 4.46
N GLU A 8 17.08 -13.11 4.10
CA GLU A 8 17.42 -13.59 2.75
C GLU A 8 16.40 -13.11 1.71
N ASP A 9 15.10 -13.09 2.06
CA ASP A 9 14.06 -12.52 1.19
C ASP A 9 14.29 -11.03 0.95
N ILE A 10 14.73 -10.29 1.97
CA ILE A 10 15.00 -8.85 1.90
C ILE A 10 16.23 -8.59 1.02
N ASP A 11 17.31 -9.33 1.22
CA ASP A 11 18.54 -9.20 0.42
C ASP A 11 18.31 -9.54 -1.06
N THR A 12 17.63 -10.67 -1.30
CA THR A 12 17.25 -11.11 -2.65
C THR A 12 16.37 -10.07 -3.34
N SER A 13 15.36 -9.55 -2.62
CA SER A 13 14.48 -8.50 -3.13
C SER A 13 15.22 -7.21 -3.42
N THR A 14 16.19 -6.82 -2.58
CA THR A 14 17.01 -5.62 -2.77
C THR A 14 17.79 -5.69 -4.08
N THR A 15 18.46 -6.80 -4.34
CA THR A 15 19.19 -7.02 -5.60
C THR A 15 18.25 -6.98 -6.81
N LYS A 16 17.11 -7.68 -6.73
CA LYS A 16 16.14 -7.77 -7.84
C LYS A 16 15.49 -6.44 -8.17
N ILE A 17 15.06 -5.69 -7.16
CA ILE A 17 14.43 -4.39 -7.34
C ILE A 17 15.43 -3.38 -7.89
N THR A 18 16.67 -3.37 -7.37
CA THR A 18 17.73 -2.51 -7.90
C THR A 18 17.97 -2.78 -9.38
N LYS A 19 18.09 -4.06 -9.75
CA LYS A 19 18.23 -4.46 -11.16
C LYS A 19 17.04 -4.00 -12.01
N PHE A 20 15.81 -4.15 -11.51
CA PHE A 20 14.62 -3.66 -12.21
C PHE A 20 14.67 -2.15 -12.46
N VAL A 21 15.01 -1.34 -11.45
CA VAL A 21 15.07 0.12 -11.56
C VAL A 21 16.15 0.56 -12.56
N VAL A 22 17.31 -0.09 -12.56
CA VAL A 22 18.37 0.16 -13.55
C VAL A 22 17.90 -0.19 -14.97
N LEU A 23 17.26 -1.35 -15.14
CA LEU A 23 16.74 -1.77 -16.44
C LEU A 23 15.58 -0.89 -16.92
N MET A 24 14.76 -0.36 -16.02
CA MET A 24 13.70 0.59 -16.34
C MET A 24 14.28 1.84 -17.00
N GLN A 25 15.32 2.42 -16.43
CA GLN A 25 15.98 3.57 -17.03
C GLN A 25 16.64 3.21 -18.37
N TYR A 26 17.33 2.06 -18.44
CA TYR A 26 18.03 1.63 -19.64
C TYR A 26 17.09 1.43 -20.84
N HIS A 27 15.93 0.80 -20.62
CA HIS A 27 14.99 0.47 -21.70
C HIS A 27 14.00 1.58 -22.02
N TYR A 28 13.56 2.36 -21.02
CA TYR A 28 12.48 3.32 -21.18
C TYR A 28 12.94 4.79 -21.08
N GLY A 29 14.21 5.01 -20.72
CA GLY A 29 14.81 6.33 -20.62
C GLY A 29 14.50 7.03 -19.30
N GLU A 30 15.26 8.09 -19.04
CA GLU A 30 15.18 8.87 -17.80
C GLU A 30 13.81 9.55 -17.59
N ALA A 31 13.14 9.94 -18.68
CA ALA A 31 11.80 10.54 -18.62
C ALA A 31 10.74 9.62 -17.96
N GLN A 32 10.99 8.31 -17.91
CA GLN A 32 10.10 7.32 -17.29
C GLN A 32 10.47 7.01 -15.83
N MET A 33 11.55 7.61 -15.31
CA MET A 33 12.01 7.44 -13.93
C MET A 33 11.22 8.33 -12.96
N THR A 34 9.93 8.05 -12.86
CA THR A 34 9.02 8.75 -11.94
C THR A 34 9.32 8.42 -10.47
N SER A 35 8.77 9.22 -9.55
CA SER A 35 8.89 8.97 -8.10
C SER A 35 8.45 7.57 -7.68
N ASN A 36 7.48 6.98 -8.38
CA ASN A 36 7.02 5.61 -8.09
C ASN A 36 8.13 4.58 -8.37
N VAL A 37 8.89 4.75 -9.46
CA VAL A 37 10.03 3.87 -9.80
C VAL A 37 11.14 4.00 -8.76
N HIS A 38 11.45 5.23 -8.33
CA HIS A 38 12.43 5.46 -7.26
C HIS A 38 12.00 4.83 -5.94
N THR A 39 10.72 4.96 -5.58
CA THR A 39 10.18 4.45 -4.31
C THR A 39 10.34 2.94 -4.16
N LEU A 40 10.40 2.18 -5.27
CA LEU A 40 10.65 0.75 -5.24
C LEU A 40 11.95 0.39 -4.49
N LEU A 41 13.01 1.19 -4.64
CA LEU A 41 14.30 0.95 -3.98
C LEU A 41 14.20 0.97 -2.44
N HIS A 42 13.17 1.62 -1.89
CA HIS A 42 12.96 1.71 -0.45
C HIS A 42 12.11 0.57 0.11
N LEU A 43 11.43 -0.22 -0.73
CA LEU A 43 10.54 -1.29 -0.28
C LEU A 43 11.23 -2.34 0.61
N PRO A 44 12.45 -2.85 0.31
CA PRO A 44 13.12 -3.81 1.18
C PRO A 44 13.39 -3.25 2.58
N LYS A 45 13.80 -1.98 2.67
CA LYS A 45 14.02 -1.29 3.93
C LYS A 45 12.72 -1.09 4.70
N SER A 46 11.63 -0.74 4.02
CA SER A 46 10.31 -0.65 4.64
C SER A 46 9.88 -1.98 5.24
N VAL A 47 10.13 -3.10 4.54
CA VAL A 47 9.82 -4.43 5.07
C VAL A 47 10.66 -4.79 6.29
N LEU A 48 11.95 -4.45 6.25
CA LEU A 48 12.87 -4.66 7.37
C LEU A 48 12.41 -3.92 8.64
N LEU A 49 11.92 -2.69 8.49
CA LEU A 49 11.58 -1.82 9.62
C LEU A 49 10.15 -2.04 10.14
N HIS A 50 9.22 -2.40 9.26
CA HIS A 50 7.79 -2.36 9.57
C HIS A 50 7.06 -3.68 9.32
N GLY A 51 7.76 -4.71 8.86
CA GLY A 51 7.17 -6.00 8.55
C GLY A 51 6.60 -6.09 7.12
N PRO A 52 5.80 -7.11 6.81
CA PRO A 52 5.32 -7.38 5.45
C PRO A 52 4.61 -6.17 4.80
N LEU A 53 4.85 -5.89 3.52
CA LEU A 53 4.27 -4.71 2.84
C LEU A 53 2.74 -4.63 2.93
N TRP A 54 2.05 -5.77 2.99
CA TRP A 54 0.60 -5.78 3.05
C TRP A 54 0.04 -5.20 4.34
N SER A 55 0.78 -5.27 5.46
CA SER A 55 0.36 -4.66 6.72
C SER A 55 0.52 -3.14 6.73
N LEU A 56 1.16 -2.58 5.70
CA LEU A 56 1.34 -1.14 5.48
C LEU A 56 0.45 -0.60 4.36
N SER A 57 -0.36 -1.46 3.75
CA SER A 57 -1.21 -1.07 2.64
C SER A 57 -2.41 -0.24 3.12
N CYS A 58 -2.71 0.85 2.42
CA CYS A 58 -3.95 1.59 2.61
C CYS A 58 -5.19 0.86 2.05
N PHE A 59 -5.03 -0.32 1.43
CA PHE A 59 -6.14 -1.04 0.81
C PHE A 59 -7.29 -1.33 1.79
N GLU A 60 -6.97 -1.82 2.98
CA GLU A 60 -8.00 -2.10 4.00
C GLU A 60 -8.68 -0.80 4.46
N PHE A 61 -7.94 0.28 4.58
CA PHE A 61 -8.48 1.59 4.96
C PHE A 61 -9.44 2.12 3.91
N GLU A 62 -9.04 2.14 2.64
CA GLU A 62 -9.88 2.59 1.52
C GLU A 62 -11.13 1.71 1.35
N ASN A 63 -11.00 0.39 1.51
CA ASN A 63 -12.14 -0.53 1.46
C ASN A 63 -13.15 -0.21 2.58
N ASN A 64 -12.68 0.00 3.81
CA ASN A 64 -13.53 0.37 4.94
C ASN A 64 -14.16 1.75 4.76
N MET A 65 -13.44 2.73 4.21
CA MET A 65 -14.02 4.01 3.82
C MET A 65 -15.16 3.85 2.80
N GLY A 66 -14.99 2.98 1.82
CA GLY A 66 -16.04 2.63 0.86
C GLY A 66 -17.27 2.02 1.54
N HIS A 67 -17.08 1.17 2.55
CA HIS A 67 -18.17 0.66 3.38
C HIS A 67 -18.87 1.77 4.16
N LEU A 68 -18.13 2.67 4.80
CA LEU A 68 -18.69 3.80 5.54
C LEU A 68 -19.51 4.73 4.64
N LEU A 69 -19.04 5.00 3.43
CA LEU A 69 -19.75 5.86 2.47
C LEU A 69 -21.11 5.27 2.07
N LYS A 70 -21.20 3.93 1.94
CA LYS A 70 -22.48 3.24 1.66
C LYS A 70 -23.49 3.38 2.82
N LEU A 71 -23.03 3.69 4.03
CA LEU A 71 -23.88 3.98 5.18
C LEU A 71 -24.37 5.43 5.21
N VAL A 72 -24.04 6.26 4.23
CA VAL A 72 -24.52 7.63 4.10
C VAL A 72 -25.60 7.69 3.02
N SER A 73 -26.81 8.10 3.38
CA SER A 73 -27.92 8.28 2.44
C SER A 73 -28.26 9.75 2.16
N SER A 74 -27.80 10.67 3.02
CA SER A 74 -27.96 12.11 2.83
C SER A 74 -26.88 12.89 3.56
N SER A 75 -26.72 14.17 3.23
CA SER A 75 -25.80 15.08 3.92
C SER A 75 -26.23 15.45 5.35
N ASN A 76 -27.47 15.13 5.74
CA ASN A 76 -28.01 15.50 7.05
C ASN A 76 -27.62 14.48 8.11
N GLY A 77 -26.86 14.89 9.13
CA GLY A 77 -26.56 14.03 10.28
C GLY A 77 -25.74 12.78 9.92
N ILE A 78 -24.75 12.91 9.03
CA ILE A 78 -23.87 11.82 8.58
C ILE A 78 -23.31 10.97 9.74
N PRO A 79 -22.75 11.55 10.82
CA PRO A 79 -22.24 10.74 11.93
C PRO A 79 -23.32 9.86 12.58
N PHE A 80 -24.55 10.37 12.71
CA PHE A 80 -25.67 9.63 13.30
C PHE A 80 -26.15 8.52 12.37
N GLN A 81 -26.21 8.76 11.05
CA GLN A 81 -26.55 7.72 10.06
C GLN A 81 -25.56 6.55 10.12
N ILE A 82 -24.26 6.85 10.14
CA ILE A 82 -23.20 5.84 10.23
C ILE A 82 -23.32 5.09 11.56
N LEU A 83 -23.37 5.82 12.69
CA LEU A 83 -23.43 5.23 14.03
C LEU A 83 -24.64 4.30 14.19
N SER A 84 -25.84 4.77 13.84
CA SER A 84 -27.08 3.99 13.94
C SER A 84 -27.01 2.73 13.09
N ARG A 85 -26.46 2.78 11.87
CA ARG A 85 -26.41 1.62 10.98
C ARG A 85 -25.32 0.61 11.34
N ILE A 86 -24.29 1.02 12.09
CA ILE A 86 -23.25 0.12 12.61
C ILE A 86 -23.70 -0.51 13.93
N LEU A 87 -24.26 0.28 14.86
CA LEU A 87 -24.54 -0.16 16.23
C LEU A 87 -25.97 -0.68 16.46
N LEU A 88 -26.96 -0.19 15.72
CA LEU A 88 -28.38 -0.50 15.91
C LEU A 88 -28.93 -1.40 14.80
N ARG A 89 -28.03 -2.08 14.08
CA ARG A 89 -28.38 -3.08 13.08
C ARG A 89 -28.70 -4.43 13.72
#